data_AF-A0A5N5SJC5-F1
#
_entry.id   AF-A0A5N5SJC5-F1
#
_cell.length_a   1.000
_cell.length_b   1.000
_cell.length_c   1.000
_cell.angle_alpha   90.00
_cell.angle_beta   90.00
_cell.angle_gamma   90.00
#
_symmetry.space_group_name_H-M   'P 1'
#
loop_
_entity.id
_entity.type
_entity.pdbx_description
1 polymer ?
#
loop_
_entity_poly.entity_id
_entity_poly.type
_entity_poly.pdbx_seq_one_letter_code
_entity_poly.pdbx_strand_id
1 'polypeptide(L)'
;MENILEYRDRVGVPDAILLEDFESEDAFIENLRKRYCENQIYTYIGQVLVSVNPYKDLQIYTDLNFEKYRKVNFYEVPPHVYAIAENAYRSMTAENCDHCILISGESGSGKTEASKHVLHFIAASSEHHRDIDTIRDKLVNSNPLLEAFGNAKTNRNDNSSRFGKYMDIECDFKGDPIGGHVINYLLEKSRVIHQEKGERNFHIFYQLLAGLENDILSKLSLKRDPNNYHYLRQGFKW
;
A
#
# COMPACT_ATOMS: atom_id res chain seq x y z
N MET A 1 -1.87 -26.35 -27.28
CA MET A 1 -2.28 -25.03 -27.79
C MET A 1 -3.72 -24.71 -27.40
N GLU A 2 -4.68 -25.64 -27.52
CA GLU A 2 -6.07 -25.46 -27.05
C GLU A 2 -6.20 -25.04 -25.58
N ASN A 3 -5.49 -25.68 -24.65
CA ASN A 3 -5.49 -25.32 -23.22
C ASN A 3 -5.03 -23.88 -22.91
N ILE A 4 -4.20 -23.26 -23.77
CA ILE A 4 -3.68 -21.90 -23.54
C ILE A 4 -4.71 -20.86 -24.03
N LEU A 5 -5.40 -21.16 -25.12
CA LEU A 5 -6.47 -20.31 -25.66
C LEU A 5 -7.69 -20.34 -24.72
N GLU A 6 -8.12 -21.52 -24.26
CA GLU A 6 -9.21 -21.63 -23.28
C GLU A 6 -8.88 -20.92 -21.96
N TYR A 7 -7.62 -21.04 -21.49
CA TYR A 7 -7.18 -20.33 -20.30
C TYR A 7 -7.18 -18.81 -20.49
N ARG A 8 -6.74 -18.31 -21.66
CA ARG A 8 -6.81 -16.89 -22.02
C ARG A 8 -8.24 -16.40 -22.10
N ASP A 9 -9.14 -17.16 -22.70
CA ASP A 9 -10.54 -16.78 -22.84
C ASP A 9 -11.25 -16.69 -21.48
N ARG A 10 -10.90 -17.61 -20.57
CA ARG A 10 -11.46 -17.71 -19.23
C ARG A 10 -10.87 -16.72 -18.23
N VAL A 11 -9.55 -16.68 -18.10
CA VAL A 11 -8.84 -15.91 -17.06
C VAL A 11 -8.42 -14.54 -17.57
N GLY A 12 -8.16 -14.37 -18.87
CA GLY A 12 -7.59 -13.16 -19.45
C GLY A 12 -6.06 -13.22 -19.59
N VAL A 13 -5.47 -12.16 -20.14
CA VAL A 13 -4.03 -12.06 -20.40
C VAL A 13 -3.28 -11.47 -19.19
N PRO A 14 -2.13 -12.07 -18.79
CA PRO A 14 -1.36 -11.60 -17.64
C PRO A 14 -0.57 -10.32 -17.90
N ASP A 15 -0.24 -10.02 -19.15
CA ASP A 15 0.39 -8.78 -19.58
C ASP A 15 -0.52 -8.12 -20.62
N ALA A 16 -0.94 -6.89 -20.33
CA ALA A 16 -1.85 -6.13 -21.18
C ALA A 16 -1.21 -5.69 -22.51
N ILE A 17 0.13 -5.72 -22.64
CA ILE A 17 0.80 -5.53 -23.93
C ILE A 17 0.38 -6.61 -24.94
N LEU A 18 -0.07 -7.78 -24.45
CA LEU A 18 -0.53 -8.90 -25.27
C LEU A 18 -2.04 -8.86 -25.58
N LEU A 19 -2.75 -7.79 -25.20
CA LEU A 19 -4.14 -7.59 -25.61
C LEU A 19 -4.20 -7.31 -27.12
N GLU A 20 -5.10 -8.00 -27.83
CA GLU A 20 -5.28 -7.82 -29.27
C GLU A 20 -5.82 -6.41 -29.60
N ASP A 21 -6.77 -5.93 -28.79
CA ASP A 21 -7.33 -4.58 -28.88
C ASP A 21 -6.77 -3.69 -27.76
N PHE A 22 -5.48 -3.37 -27.85
CA PHE A 22 -4.77 -2.61 -26.82
C PHE A 22 -5.15 -1.12 -26.77
N GLU A 23 -5.86 -0.60 -27.77
CA GLU A 23 -6.36 0.78 -27.79
C GLU A 23 -7.73 0.92 -27.10
N SER A 24 -8.49 -0.17 -26.98
CA SER A 24 -9.80 -0.17 -26.33
C SER A 24 -9.69 -0.18 -24.79
N GLU A 25 -10.22 0.86 -24.16
CA GLU A 25 -10.43 0.91 -22.71
C GLU A 25 -11.33 -0.25 -22.23
N ASP A 26 -12.43 -0.52 -22.95
CA ASP A 26 -13.36 -1.60 -22.63
C ASP A 26 -12.68 -2.98 -22.63
N ALA A 27 -11.81 -3.27 -23.60
CA ALA A 27 -11.04 -4.51 -23.65
C ALA A 27 -10.09 -4.65 -22.43
N PHE A 28 -9.43 -3.57 -22.03
CA PHE A 28 -8.57 -3.56 -20.84
C PHE A 28 -9.36 -3.78 -19.55
N ILE A 29 -10.49 -3.09 -19.38
CA ILE A 29 -11.39 -3.25 -18.23
C ILE A 29 -11.93 -4.69 -18.17
N GLU A 30 -12.37 -5.24 -19.31
CA GLU A 30 -12.89 -6.61 -19.38
C GLU A 30 -11.81 -7.64 -19.02
N ASN A 31 -10.55 -7.43 -19.44
CA ASN A 31 -9.44 -8.28 -19.03
C ASN A 31 -9.23 -8.26 -17.51
N LEU A 32 -9.19 -7.07 -16.89
CA LEU A 32 -9.08 -6.94 -15.44
C LEU A 32 -10.25 -7.62 -14.72
N ARG A 33 -11.47 -7.49 -15.26
CA ARG A 33 -12.68 -8.12 -14.72
C ARG A 33 -12.58 -9.64 -14.74
N LYS A 34 -12.22 -10.25 -15.87
CA LYS A 34 -12.04 -11.71 -16.01
C LYS A 34 -10.99 -12.23 -15.03
N ARG A 35 -9.84 -11.58 -14.96
CA ARG A 35 -8.75 -11.93 -14.04
C ARG A 35 -9.19 -11.85 -12.59
N TYR A 36 -9.87 -10.77 -12.22
CA TYR A 36 -10.39 -10.57 -10.87
C TYR A 36 -11.41 -11.66 -10.47
N CYS A 37 -12.30 -12.07 -11.37
CA CYS A 37 -13.25 -13.17 -11.12
C CYS A 37 -12.56 -14.50 -10.79
N GLU A 38 -11.36 -14.72 -11.31
CA GLU A 38 -10.52 -15.91 -11.05
C GLU A 38 -9.46 -15.66 -9.95
N ASN A 39 -9.67 -14.61 -9.12
CA ASN A 39 -8.78 -14.16 -8.04
C ASN A 39 -7.35 -13.78 -8.50
N GLN A 40 -7.15 -13.46 -9.78
CA GLN A 40 -5.90 -12.93 -10.30
C GLN A 40 -5.92 -11.39 -10.21
N ILE A 41 -5.43 -10.84 -9.11
CA ILE A 41 -5.50 -9.39 -8.83
C ILE A 41 -4.40 -8.55 -9.46
N TYR A 42 -3.35 -9.21 -9.95
CA TYR A 42 -2.17 -8.59 -10.51
C TYR A 42 -2.14 -8.75 -12.02
N THR A 43 -1.82 -7.69 -12.75
CA THR A 43 -1.69 -7.70 -14.22
C THR A 43 -0.54 -6.78 -14.61
N TYR A 44 0.31 -7.21 -15.54
CA TYR A 44 1.39 -6.37 -16.05
C TYR A 44 0.92 -5.43 -17.17
N ILE A 45 1.62 -4.32 -17.28
CA ILE A 45 1.72 -3.51 -18.50
C ILE A 45 3.22 -3.32 -18.73
N GLY A 46 3.85 -4.30 -19.38
CA GLY A 46 5.32 -4.37 -19.43
C GLY A 46 5.91 -4.43 -18.03
N GLN A 47 6.67 -3.41 -17.62
CA GLN A 47 7.29 -3.33 -16.29
C GLN A 47 6.39 -2.73 -15.20
N VAL A 48 5.21 -2.21 -15.57
CA VAL A 48 4.24 -1.65 -14.62
C VAL A 48 3.35 -2.77 -14.09
N LEU A 49 3.06 -2.75 -12.79
CA LEU A 49 2.14 -3.67 -12.14
C LEU A 49 0.82 -2.99 -11.80
N VAL A 50 -0.28 -3.48 -12.36
CA VAL A 50 -1.65 -3.13 -11.99
C VAL A 50 -2.10 -4.07 -10.87
N SER A 51 -2.60 -3.50 -9.78
CA SER A 51 -3.10 -4.22 -8.61
C SER A 51 -4.55 -3.84 -8.33
N VAL A 52 -5.46 -4.82 -8.31
CA VAL A 52 -6.88 -4.62 -8.00
C VAL A 52 -7.17 -5.16 -6.59
N ASN A 53 -7.66 -4.32 -5.67
CA ASN A 53 -7.87 -4.74 -4.29
C ASN A 53 -8.93 -5.86 -4.18
N PRO A 54 -8.60 -7.06 -3.66
CA PRO A 54 -9.56 -8.16 -3.51
C PRO A 54 -10.57 -7.99 -2.38
N TYR A 55 -10.32 -7.09 -1.41
CA TYR A 55 -11.12 -6.97 -0.17
C TYR A 55 -11.27 -8.28 0.63
N LYS A 56 -10.39 -9.25 0.39
CA LYS A 56 -10.30 -10.53 1.08
C LYS A 56 -8.86 -11.03 1.01
N ASP A 57 -8.50 -11.93 1.92
CA ASP A 57 -7.22 -12.60 1.87
C ASP A 57 -7.24 -13.71 0.78
N LEU A 58 -6.26 -13.67 -0.12
CA LEU A 58 -6.10 -14.63 -1.21
C LEU A 58 -5.04 -15.71 -0.93
N GLN A 59 -4.33 -15.63 0.21
CA GLN A 59 -3.24 -16.56 0.55
C GLN A 59 -2.12 -16.62 -0.51
N ILE A 60 -1.86 -15.49 -1.20
CA ILE A 60 -0.82 -15.37 -2.24
C ILE A 60 0.52 -14.83 -1.71
N TYR A 61 0.58 -14.46 -0.42
CA TYR A 61 1.76 -13.88 0.23
C TYR A 61 2.44 -14.88 1.18
N THR A 62 2.51 -16.15 0.79
CA THR A 62 3.12 -17.24 1.58
C THR A 62 4.61 -17.40 1.28
N ASP A 63 5.33 -18.11 2.15
CA ASP A 63 6.76 -18.45 1.95
C ASP A 63 6.98 -19.21 0.63
N LEU A 64 6.02 -20.06 0.24
CA LEU A 64 6.06 -20.74 -1.06
C LEU A 64 6.05 -19.76 -2.23
N ASN A 65 5.22 -18.71 -2.15
CA ASN A 65 5.23 -17.67 -3.17
C ASN A 65 6.51 -16.85 -3.09
N PHE A 66 7.00 -16.51 -1.89
CA PHE A 66 8.27 -15.81 -1.73
C PHE A 66 9.41 -16.52 -2.49
N GLU A 67 9.62 -17.81 -2.24
CA GLU A 67 10.65 -18.61 -2.91
C GLU A 67 10.42 -18.76 -4.41
N LYS A 68 9.16 -18.76 -4.87
CA LYS A 68 8.82 -18.79 -6.31
C LYS A 68 9.30 -17.53 -7.05
N TYR A 69 9.33 -16.37 -6.39
CA TYR A 69 9.69 -15.10 -7.01
C TYR A 69 11.15 -14.70 -6.77
N ARG A 70 11.78 -15.20 -5.70
CA ARG A 70 13.17 -14.89 -5.33
C ARG A 70 14.16 -15.37 -6.39
N LYS A 71 15.09 -14.49 -6.80
CA LYS A 71 16.14 -14.77 -7.81
C LYS A 71 15.61 -15.23 -9.18
N VAL A 72 14.33 -14.99 -9.48
CA VAL A 72 13.72 -15.34 -10.77
C VAL A 72 13.56 -14.10 -11.64
N ASN A 73 13.69 -14.25 -12.95
CA ASN A 73 13.51 -13.14 -13.86
C ASN A 73 12.03 -12.74 -13.95
N PHE A 74 11.77 -11.44 -14.05
CA PHE A 74 10.44 -10.83 -14.08
C PHE A 74 9.50 -11.46 -15.13
N TYR A 75 10.03 -11.81 -16.30
CA TYR A 75 9.26 -12.39 -17.42
C TYR A 75 9.02 -13.91 -17.31
N GLU A 76 9.66 -14.58 -16.36
CA GLU A 76 9.54 -16.05 -16.18
C GLU A 76 8.44 -16.42 -15.17
N VAL A 77 7.84 -15.42 -14.51
CA VAL A 77 6.86 -15.59 -13.44
C VAL A 77 5.57 -14.84 -13.73
N PRO A 78 4.41 -15.33 -13.25
CA PRO A 78 3.14 -14.63 -13.43
C PRO A 78 3.10 -13.32 -12.63
N PRO A 79 2.23 -12.37 -12.99
CA PRO A 79 2.14 -11.07 -12.35
C PRO A 79 1.99 -11.13 -10.84
N HIS A 80 2.91 -10.47 -10.13
CA HIS A 80 2.86 -10.37 -8.67
C HIS A 80 3.72 -9.21 -8.15
N VAL A 81 3.37 -8.67 -6.99
CA VAL A 81 4.14 -7.60 -6.33
C VAL A 81 5.58 -8.03 -5.98
N TYR A 82 5.78 -9.31 -5.66
CA TYR A 82 7.11 -9.87 -5.39
C TYR A 82 8.02 -9.86 -6.62
N ALA A 83 7.49 -9.95 -7.84
CA ALA A 83 8.31 -9.83 -9.04
C ALA A 83 8.86 -8.40 -9.20
N ILE A 84 8.08 -7.38 -8.86
CA ILE A 84 8.52 -5.97 -8.85
C ILE A 84 9.58 -5.76 -7.76
N ALA A 85 9.36 -6.31 -6.57
CA ALA A 85 10.29 -6.22 -5.44
C ALA A 85 11.62 -6.93 -5.75
N GLU A 86 11.59 -8.14 -6.29
CA GLU A 86 12.79 -8.88 -6.73
C GLU A 86 13.55 -8.11 -7.81
N ASN A 87 12.84 -7.60 -8.83
CA ASN A 87 13.50 -6.87 -9.90
C ASN A 87 14.22 -5.61 -9.38
N ALA A 88 13.56 -4.85 -8.50
CA ALA A 88 14.17 -3.69 -7.86
C ALA A 88 15.36 -4.07 -6.96
N TYR A 89 15.22 -5.11 -6.13
CA TYR A 89 16.29 -5.57 -5.24
C TYR A 89 17.51 -6.08 -6.02
N ARG A 90 17.28 -6.88 -7.06
CA ARG A 90 18.33 -7.42 -7.93
C ARG A 90 19.04 -6.31 -8.70
N SER A 91 18.31 -5.36 -9.28
CA SER A 91 18.93 -4.23 -9.98
C SER A 91 19.70 -3.32 -9.02
N MET A 92 19.16 -3.03 -7.83
CA MET A 92 19.84 -2.24 -6.79
C MET A 92 21.18 -2.87 -6.39
N THR A 93 21.21 -4.19 -6.17
CA THR A 93 22.42 -4.92 -5.75
C THR A 93 23.40 -5.16 -6.89
N ALA A 94 22.93 -5.38 -8.12
CA ALA A 94 23.80 -5.60 -9.28
C ALA A 94 24.46 -4.29 -9.78
N GLU A 95 23.71 -3.19 -9.78
CA GLU A 95 24.14 -1.91 -10.34
C GLU A 95 24.65 -0.92 -9.28
N ASN A 96 24.47 -1.23 -7.98
CA ASN A 96 24.77 -0.33 -6.86
C ASN A 96 24.14 1.06 -7.05
N CYS A 97 22.87 1.08 -7.43
CA CYS A 97 22.12 2.32 -7.68
C CYS A 97 20.80 2.34 -6.93
N ASP A 98 20.39 3.53 -6.51
CA ASP A 98 19.16 3.73 -5.74
C ASP A 98 17.93 3.42 -6.60
N HIS A 99 16.98 2.71 -6.01
CA HIS A 99 15.73 2.34 -6.66
C HIS A 99 14.53 2.90 -5.91
N CYS A 100 13.49 3.28 -6.66
CA CYS A 100 12.25 3.80 -6.09
C CYS A 100 11.05 3.07 -6.70
N ILE A 101 10.21 2.48 -5.85
CA ILE A 101 8.94 1.86 -6.24
C ILE A 101 7.82 2.85 -5.94
N LEU A 102 7.26 3.46 -7.00
CA LEU A 102 6.14 4.39 -6.89
C LEU A 102 4.81 3.62 -6.88
N ILE A 103 4.05 3.71 -5.78
CA ILE A 103 2.72 3.11 -5.66
C ILE A 103 1.67 4.22 -5.68
N SER A 104 0.87 4.27 -6.74
CA SER A 104 -0.20 5.25 -6.94
C SER A 104 -1.59 4.60 -6.91
N GLY A 105 -2.62 5.43 -6.74
CA GLY A 105 -4.02 4.99 -6.73
C GLY A 105 -4.89 5.72 -5.71
N GLU A 106 -6.20 5.58 -5.85
CA GLU A 106 -7.16 6.19 -4.94
C GLU A 106 -7.08 5.62 -3.52
N SER A 107 -7.66 6.34 -2.56
CA SER A 107 -7.68 5.86 -1.17
C SER A 107 -8.48 4.55 -1.07
N GLY A 108 -7.89 3.53 -0.43
CA GLY A 108 -8.52 2.19 -0.31
C GLY A 108 -8.18 1.22 -1.44
N SER A 109 -7.39 1.64 -2.44
CA SER A 109 -6.96 0.77 -3.55
C SER A 109 -5.94 -0.32 -3.17
N GLY A 110 -5.47 -0.36 -1.91
CA GLY A 110 -4.50 -1.35 -1.44
C GLY A 110 -3.04 -0.88 -1.45
N LYS A 111 -2.75 0.41 -1.65
CA LYS A 111 -1.37 0.96 -1.66
C LYS A 111 -0.55 0.59 -0.43
N THR A 112 -1.13 0.71 0.76
CA THR A 112 -0.47 0.41 2.03
C THR A 112 -0.10 -1.07 2.12
N GLU A 113 -0.99 -1.97 1.71
CA GLU A 113 -0.74 -3.41 1.71
C GLU A 113 0.32 -3.79 0.68
N ALA A 114 0.23 -3.25 -0.54
CA ALA A 114 1.26 -3.45 -1.57
C ALA A 114 2.65 -3.03 -1.07
N SER A 115 2.75 -1.87 -0.42
CA SER A 115 4.00 -1.39 0.17
C SER A 115 4.52 -2.33 1.27
N LYS A 116 3.66 -2.83 2.16
CA LYS A 116 4.05 -3.82 3.19
C LYS A 116 4.65 -5.08 2.56
N HIS A 117 4.04 -5.60 1.51
CA HIS A 117 4.53 -6.80 0.83
C HIS A 117 5.87 -6.57 0.11
N VAL A 118 6.06 -5.40 -0.51
CA VAL A 118 7.37 -5.02 -1.09
C VAL A 118 8.45 -4.97 0.00
N LEU A 119 8.18 -4.28 1.11
CA LEU A 119 9.15 -4.17 2.21
C LEU A 119 9.47 -5.54 2.82
N HIS A 120 8.45 -6.38 3.01
CA HIS A 120 8.62 -7.74 3.52
C HIS A 120 9.48 -8.59 2.58
N PHE A 121 9.28 -8.48 1.27
CA PHE A 121 10.07 -9.22 0.29
C PHE A 121 11.54 -8.79 0.30
N ILE A 122 11.83 -7.48 0.30
CA ILE A 122 13.20 -6.96 0.35
C ILE A 122 13.89 -7.41 1.64
N ALA A 123 13.19 -7.28 2.77
CA ALA A 123 13.66 -7.72 4.09
C ALA A 123 14.00 -9.22 4.16
N ALA A 124 13.18 -10.07 3.53
CA ALA A 124 13.41 -11.52 3.54
C ALA A 124 14.47 -11.96 2.51
N SER A 125 14.79 -11.12 1.53
CA SER A 125 15.73 -11.46 0.44
C SER A 125 17.20 -11.35 0.82
N SER A 126 17.53 -10.52 1.80
CA SER A 126 18.87 -10.37 2.39
C SER A 126 19.28 -11.55 3.28
N GLU A 127 20.58 -11.75 3.45
CA GLU A 127 21.14 -12.94 4.12
C GLU A 127 21.14 -12.82 5.65
N HIS A 128 21.01 -11.61 6.20
CA HIS A 128 21.07 -11.33 7.64
C HIS A 128 19.69 -11.05 8.27
N HIS A 129 18.93 -12.11 8.58
CA HIS A 129 17.54 -11.98 9.05
C HIS A 129 17.30 -11.23 10.39
N ARG A 130 18.31 -11.11 11.29
CA ARG A 130 18.06 -10.69 12.69
C ARG A 130 17.78 -9.21 12.89
N ASP A 131 18.48 -8.32 12.19
CA ASP A 131 18.32 -6.86 12.39
C ASP A 131 17.13 -6.30 11.59
N ILE A 132 16.69 -7.06 10.59
CA ILE A 132 15.72 -6.64 9.59
C ILE A 132 14.30 -6.75 10.08
N ASP A 133 13.96 -7.81 10.80
CA ASP A 133 12.66 -7.93 11.45
C ASP A 133 12.42 -6.73 12.37
N THR A 134 13.47 -6.19 13.00
CA THR A 134 13.38 -4.99 13.85
C THR A 134 13.08 -3.73 13.03
N ILE A 135 13.72 -3.53 11.87
CA ILE A 135 13.47 -2.37 11.00
C ILE A 135 12.06 -2.46 10.39
N ARG A 136 11.70 -3.63 9.84
CA ARG A 136 10.37 -3.94 9.33
C ARG A 136 9.31 -3.67 10.39
N ASP A 137 9.47 -4.23 11.58
CA ASP A 137 8.48 -4.09 12.65
C ASP A 137 8.32 -2.63 13.06
N LYS A 138 9.40 -1.86 13.15
CA LYS A 138 9.31 -0.41 13.39
C LYS A 138 8.54 0.31 12.29
N LEU A 139 8.82 0.03 11.02
CA LEU A 139 8.13 0.64 9.88
C LEU A 139 6.64 0.26 9.87
N VAL A 140 6.32 -1.03 10.05
CA VAL A 140 4.94 -1.53 10.05
C VAL A 140 4.16 -1.01 11.26
N ASN A 141 4.76 -1.04 12.45
CA ASN A 141 4.14 -0.58 13.70
C ASN A 141 4.04 0.94 13.79
N SER A 142 4.76 1.70 12.95
CA SER A 142 4.58 3.15 12.84
C SER A 142 3.29 3.52 12.09
N ASN A 143 2.73 2.63 11.27
CA ASN A 143 1.57 2.93 10.44
C ASN A 143 0.34 3.36 11.26
N PRO A 144 -0.08 2.66 12.34
CA PRO A 144 -1.22 3.12 13.15
C PRO A 144 -1.06 4.56 13.67
N LEU A 145 0.17 4.95 14.04
CA LEU A 145 0.47 6.31 14.48
C LEU A 145 0.33 7.30 13.32
N LEU A 146 0.94 7.00 12.16
CA LEU A 146 0.86 7.85 10.98
C LEU A 146 -0.59 7.97 10.47
N GLU A 147 -1.38 6.90 10.53
CA GLU A 147 -2.79 6.91 10.17
C GLU A 147 -3.62 7.73 11.14
N ALA A 148 -3.34 7.66 12.45
CA ALA A 148 -4.03 8.50 13.43
C ALA A 148 -3.86 10.00 13.12
N PHE A 149 -2.64 10.43 12.80
CA PHE A 149 -2.32 11.83 12.55
C PHE A 149 -2.54 12.30 11.11
N GLY A 150 -2.54 11.38 10.15
CA GLY A 150 -2.52 11.70 8.72
C GLY A 150 -3.72 11.20 7.93
N ASN A 151 -4.57 10.34 8.51
CA ASN A 151 -5.79 9.87 7.86
C ASN A 151 -7.05 10.54 8.42
N ALA A 152 -8.05 10.67 7.56
CA ALA A 152 -9.36 11.19 7.91
C ALA A 152 -10.46 10.49 7.11
N LYS A 153 -11.69 10.58 7.61
CA LYS A 153 -12.88 10.18 6.83
C LYS A 153 -13.22 11.25 5.81
N THR A 154 -13.43 10.81 4.58
CA THR A 154 -13.96 11.58 3.45
C THR A 154 -15.31 11.03 3.03
N ASN A 155 -15.98 11.68 2.08
CA ASN A 155 -17.24 11.17 1.51
C ASN A 155 -17.08 9.84 0.75
N ARG A 156 -15.87 9.48 0.31
CA ARG A 156 -15.60 8.26 -0.48
C ARG A 156 -14.93 7.15 0.31
N ASN A 157 -14.23 7.48 1.41
CA ASN A 157 -13.44 6.54 2.17
C ASN A 157 -13.35 6.95 3.65
N ASP A 158 -13.65 6.02 4.55
CA ASP A 158 -13.62 6.22 6.00
C ASP A 158 -12.20 6.36 6.60
N ASN A 159 -11.18 5.84 5.92
CA ASN A 159 -9.77 5.90 6.33
C ASN A 159 -8.87 6.37 5.16
N SER A 160 -8.99 7.64 4.77
CA SER A 160 -8.21 8.23 3.68
C SER A 160 -6.94 8.88 4.16
N SER A 161 -5.79 8.44 3.66
CA SER A 161 -4.52 9.16 3.85
C SER A 161 -4.56 10.51 3.16
N ARG A 162 -4.22 11.57 3.91
CA ARG A 162 -4.18 12.96 3.45
C ARG A 162 -2.75 13.52 3.48
N PHE A 163 -1.78 12.63 3.26
CA PHE A 163 -0.35 12.91 3.12
C PHE A 163 0.26 11.86 2.19
N GLY A 164 1.34 12.23 1.51
CA GLY A 164 2.22 11.29 0.82
C GLY A 164 3.20 10.68 1.83
N LYS A 165 3.41 9.37 1.73
CA LYS A 165 4.35 8.63 2.58
C LYS A 165 5.46 8.06 1.70
N TYR A 166 6.68 8.45 1.98
CA TYR A 166 7.89 7.86 1.43
C TYR A 166 8.58 7.06 2.51
N MET A 167 9.04 5.87 2.17
CA MET A 167 9.79 5.00 3.07
C MET A 167 11.01 4.54 2.29
N ASP A 168 12.20 4.84 2.80
CA ASP A 168 13.43 4.25 2.29
C ASP A 168 13.87 3.09 3.19
N ILE A 169 14.50 2.11 2.57
CA ILE A 169 15.29 1.08 3.23
C ILE A 169 16.71 1.31 2.72
N GLU A 170 17.62 1.55 3.65
CA GLU A 170 19.03 1.68 3.33
C GLU A 170 19.65 0.28 3.37
N CYS A 171 20.29 -0.13 2.28
CA CYS A 171 21.03 -1.37 2.19
C CYS A 171 22.53 -1.08 2.07
N ASP A 172 23.37 -1.97 2.60
CA ASP A 172 24.80 -1.95 2.34
C ASP A 172 25.13 -2.45 0.92
N PHE A 173 26.42 -2.45 0.56
CA PHE A 173 26.88 -2.91 -0.76
C PHE A 173 26.64 -4.40 -1.05
N LYS A 174 26.27 -5.20 -0.03
CA LYS A 174 25.90 -6.61 -0.19
C LYS A 174 24.39 -6.79 -0.37
N GLY A 175 23.61 -5.71 -0.22
CA GLY A 175 22.16 -5.74 -0.24
C GLY A 175 21.53 -5.95 1.14
N ASP A 176 22.31 -6.00 2.22
CA ASP A 176 21.78 -6.19 3.57
C ASP A 176 21.18 -4.88 4.09
N PRO A 177 19.90 -4.85 4.54
CA PRO A 177 19.29 -3.68 5.14
C PRO A 177 19.99 -3.25 6.43
N ILE A 178 20.46 -2.01 6.46
CA ILE A 178 21.16 -1.40 7.61
C ILE A 178 20.34 -0.30 8.29
N GLY A 179 19.31 0.23 7.61
CA GLY A 179 18.55 1.37 8.10
C GLY A 179 17.28 1.65 7.30
N GLY A 180 16.62 2.73 7.66
CA GLY A 180 15.44 3.22 6.95
C GLY A 180 14.81 4.43 7.61
N HIS A 181 14.19 5.26 6.80
CA HIS A 181 13.56 6.52 7.15
C HIS A 181 12.15 6.57 6.57
N VAL A 182 11.26 7.21 7.32
CA VAL A 182 9.91 7.54 6.85
C VAL A 182 9.82 9.04 6.69
N ILE A 183 9.54 9.49 5.47
CA ILE A 183 9.37 10.90 5.15
C ILE A 183 7.91 11.15 4.75
N ASN A 184 7.30 12.14 5.40
CA ASN A 184 5.93 12.54 5.13
C ASN A 184 5.92 13.81 4.28
N TYR A 185 5.11 13.81 3.23
CA TYR A 185 4.99 14.92 2.30
C TYR A 185 3.54 15.36 2.17
N LEU A 186 3.33 16.65 1.87
CA LEU A 186 2.03 17.19 1.45
C LEU A 186 0.86 16.86 2.38
N LEU A 187 1.07 16.91 3.71
CA LEU A 187 -0.03 16.81 4.66
C LEU A 187 -1.07 17.90 4.37
N GLU A 188 -2.34 17.52 4.27
CA GLU A 188 -3.46 18.43 4.06
C GLU A 188 -3.75 19.29 5.32
N LYS A 189 -2.89 20.28 5.56
CA LYS A 189 -2.96 21.15 6.75
C LYS A 189 -4.30 21.89 6.87
N SER A 190 -4.94 22.25 5.75
CA SER A 190 -6.26 22.90 5.74
C SER A 190 -7.33 22.08 6.46
N ARG A 191 -7.22 20.74 6.46
CA ARG A 191 -8.18 19.86 7.12
C ARG A 191 -8.28 20.09 8.62
N VAL A 192 -7.21 20.56 9.26
CA VAL A 192 -7.21 20.82 10.70
C VAL A 192 -8.25 21.89 11.07
N ILE A 193 -8.34 22.94 10.24
CA ILE A 193 -9.19 24.11 10.51
C ILE A 193 -10.49 24.12 9.73
N HIS A 194 -10.66 23.25 8.74
CA HIS A 194 -11.88 23.17 7.93
C HIS A 194 -12.13 21.76 7.40
N GLN A 195 -13.38 21.31 7.40
CA GLN A 195 -13.79 20.04 6.78
C GLN A 195 -15.07 20.24 5.97
N GLU A 196 -15.12 19.61 4.80
CA GLU A 196 -16.32 19.59 3.97
C GLU A 196 -17.46 18.82 4.65
N LYS A 197 -18.70 19.13 4.25
CA LYS A 197 -19.88 18.43 4.75
C LYS A 197 -19.78 16.93 4.47
N GLY A 198 -20.01 16.11 5.50
CA GLY A 198 -19.89 14.66 5.42
C GLY A 198 -18.47 14.11 5.64
N GLU A 199 -17.50 14.97 5.94
CA GLU A 199 -16.13 14.58 6.26
C GLU A 199 -15.76 14.80 7.73
N ARG A 200 -14.68 14.17 8.18
CA ARG A 200 -14.12 14.36 9.52
C ARG A 200 -12.75 15.02 9.47
N ASN A 201 -12.32 15.52 10.62
CA ASN A 201 -10.93 15.89 10.87
C ASN A 201 -10.06 14.61 10.97
N PHE A 202 -8.77 14.75 11.27
CA PHE A 202 -7.86 13.62 11.48
C PHE A 202 -8.31 12.72 12.64
N HIS A 203 -8.07 11.41 12.51
CA HIS A 203 -8.55 10.41 13.46
C HIS A 203 -8.05 10.65 14.89
N ILE A 204 -6.83 11.15 15.05
CA ILE A 204 -6.20 11.37 16.35
C ILE A 204 -7.06 12.22 17.29
N PHE A 205 -7.78 13.21 16.77
CA PHE A 205 -8.63 14.05 17.62
C PHE A 205 -9.79 13.24 18.23
N TYR A 206 -10.44 12.41 17.43
CA TYR A 206 -11.55 11.57 17.88
C TYR A 206 -11.06 10.43 18.77
N GLN A 207 -9.94 9.81 18.42
CA GLN A 207 -9.30 8.75 19.21
C GLN A 207 -8.85 9.28 20.58
N LEU A 208 -8.29 10.49 20.64
CA LEU A 208 -7.85 11.13 21.87
C LEU A 208 -9.04 11.42 22.79
N LEU A 209 -10.09 12.06 22.27
CA LEU A 209 -11.27 12.37 23.07
C LEU A 209 -11.99 11.10 23.56
N ALA A 210 -12.12 10.09 22.69
CA ALA A 210 -12.78 8.84 23.04
C ALA A 210 -11.94 7.94 23.96
N GLY A 211 -10.62 7.91 23.78
CA GLY A 211 -9.74 6.91 24.40
C GLY A 211 -9.03 7.36 25.69
N LEU A 212 -8.86 8.67 25.92
CA LEU A 212 -8.19 9.14 27.15
C LEU A 212 -9.05 8.94 28.40
N GLU A 213 -8.40 8.69 29.53
CA GLU A 213 -9.01 8.68 30.86
C GLU A 213 -9.48 10.07 31.29
N ASN A 214 -10.50 10.15 32.15
CA ASN A 214 -11.10 11.42 32.59
C ASN A 214 -10.09 12.33 33.31
N ASP A 215 -9.15 11.76 34.05
CA ASP A 215 -8.12 12.52 34.76
C ASP A 215 -7.17 13.21 33.77
N ILE A 216 -6.81 12.54 32.69
CA ILE A 216 -5.94 13.10 31.64
C ILE A 216 -6.71 14.15 30.82
N LEU A 217 -7.97 13.88 30.46
CA LEU A 217 -8.83 14.87 29.81
C LEU A 217 -8.93 16.15 30.65
N SER A 218 -9.13 16.02 31.96
CA SER A 218 -9.21 17.16 32.88
C SER A 218 -7.89 17.93 32.95
N LYS A 219 -6.74 17.24 33.02
CA LYS A 219 -5.40 17.87 32.97
C LYS A 219 -5.16 18.63 31.67
N LEU A 220 -5.64 18.11 30.55
CA LEU A 220 -5.53 18.74 29.24
C LEU A 220 -6.63 19.79 28.97
N SER A 221 -7.55 20.02 29.92
CA SER A 221 -8.72 20.88 29.76
C SER A 221 -9.60 20.51 28.55
N LEU A 222 -9.76 19.21 28.31
CA LEU A 222 -10.56 18.65 27.23
C LEU A 222 -11.88 18.06 27.75
N LYS A 223 -12.94 18.19 26.95
CA LYS A 223 -14.25 17.56 27.13
C LYS A 223 -14.39 16.42 26.13
N ARG A 224 -14.99 15.31 26.56
CA ARG A 224 -15.09 14.09 25.75
C ARG A 224 -15.93 14.25 24.48
N ASP A 225 -16.97 15.09 24.50
CA ASP A 225 -17.87 15.28 23.37
C ASP A 225 -17.24 16.18 22.28
N PRO A 226 -17.02 15.67 21.04
CA PRO A 226 -16.44 16.42 19.93
C PRO A 226 -17.22 17.67 19.52
N ASN A 227 -18.54 17.73 19.76
CA ASN A 227 -19.38 18.89 19.41
C ASN A 227 -19.00 20.18 20.16
N ASN A 228 -18.24 20.06 21.25
CA ASN A 228 -17.70 21.19 22.00
C ASN A 228 -16.58 21.93 21.24
N TYR A 229 -16.03 21.35 20.17
CA TYR A 229 -14.89 21.90 19.46
C TYR A 229 -15.28 22.36 18.06
N HIS A 230 -15.01 23.63 17.76
CA HIS A 230 -15.29 24.21 16.45
C HIS A 230 -14.60 23.42 15.31
N TYR A 231 -13.35 22.99 15.51
CA TYR A 231 -12.58 22.25 14.51
C TYR A 231 -12.97 20.77 14.32
N LEU A 232 -13.87 20.23 15.15
CA LEU A 232 -14.32 18.84 15.03
C LEU A 232 -15.77 18.71 14.54
N ARG A 233 -16.49 19.84 14.42
CA ARG A 233 -17.92 19.89 14.13
C ARG A 233 -18.31 20.56 12.81
N GLN A 234 -17.34 20.83 11.92
CA GLN A 234 -17.63 21.52 10.65
C GLN A 234 -18.24 20.58 9.60
N GLY A 235 -17.66 19.39 9.44
CA GLY A 235 -18.16 18.40 8.48
C GLY A 235 -19.33 17.55 8.99
N PHE A 236 -19.42 17.33 10.31
CA PHE A 236 -20.52 16.62 10.98
C PHE A 236 -20.92 17.34 12.29
N LYS A 237 -22.23 17.35 12.59
CA LYS A 237 -22.70 17.41 13.99
C LYS A 237 -22.86 15.97 14.46
N TRP A 238 -22.21 15.63 15.56
CA TRP A 238 -22.25 14.32 16.17
C TRP A 238 -23.49 14.13 17.04
#